data_AF-A0AA44TCA5-F1
#
_entry.id   AF-A0AA44TCA5-F1
#
_cell.length_a   1.000
_cell.length_b   1.000
_cell.length_c   1.000
_cell.angle_alpha   90.00
_cell.angle_beta   90.00
_cell.angle_gamma   90.00
#
_symmetry.space_group_name_H-M   'P 1'
#
loop_
_entity.id
_entity.type
_entity.pdbx_description
1 polymer ?
#
loop_
_entity_poly.entity_id
_entity_poly.type
_entity_poly.pdbx_seq_one_letter_code
_entity_poly.pdbx_strand_id
1 'polypeptide(L)' 'QSQKVDVRLIAATHRDLKSLAKIGQFREDLYYRLHVIALKLPALRERGADVNEIANAFLARQSARINRT' A
#
# COMPACT_ATOMS: atom_id res chain seq x y z
N GLN A 1 -20.86 17.47 18.97
CA GLN A 1 -20.18 16.65 20.00
C GLN A 1 -19.25 15.67 19.30
N SER A 2 -18.03 15.47 19.81
CA SER A 2 -17.14 14.40 19.36
C SER A 2 -17.53 13.08 20.03
N GLN A 3 -17.47 11.97 19.29
CA GLN A 3 -17.70 10.62 19.82
C GLN A 3 -16.41 9.83 19.86
N LYS A 4 -16.24 9.02 20.92
CA LYS A 4 -15.08 8.14 21.06
C LYS A 4 -15.23 6.97 20.11
N VAL A 5 -14.17 6.69 19.35
CA VAL A 5 -14.10 5.54 18.43
C VAL A 5 -12.81 4.78 18.67
N ASP A 6 -12.85 3.47 18.44
CA ASP A 6 -11.68 2.59 18.40
C ASP A 6 -11.42 2.20 16.94
N VAL A 7 -10.26 2.60 16.40
CA VAL A 7 -9.95 2.47 14.97
C VAL A 7 -8.51 2.02 14.77
N ARG A 8 -8.33 1.07 13.84
CA ARG A 8 -7.03 0.74 13.27
C ARG A 8 -6.83 1.52 11.98
N LEU A 9 -5.89 2.45 11.97
CA LEU A 9 -5.56 3.24 10.78
C LEU A 9 -4.47 2.55 9.95
N ILE A 10 -4.74 2.29 8.68
CA ILE A 10 -3.75 1.85 7.68
C ILE A 10 -3.72 2.91 6.58
N ALA A 11 -2.55 3.50 6.32
CA ALA A 11 -2.36 4.51 5.30
C ALA A 11 -1.38 4.00 4.23
N ALA A 12 -1.59 4.40 2.98
CA ALA A 12 -0.70 4.10 1.87
C ALA A 12 -0.54 5.33 0.97
N THR A 13 0.66 5.52 0.41
CA THR A 13 0.98 6.67 -0.44
C THR A 13 2.11 6.30 -1.40
N HIS A 14 2.06 6.86 -2.61
CA HIS A 14 3.16 6.80 -3.57
C HIS A 14 4.13 7.99 -3.45
N ARG A 15 3.76 9.02 -2.67
CA ARG A 15 4.56 10.23 -2.47
C ARG A 15 5.44 10.10 -1.24
N ASP A 16 6.61 10.72 -1.28
CA ASP A 16 7.49 10.82 -0.11
C ASP A 16 6.95 11.86 0.90
N LEU A 17 6.22 11.38 1.90
CA LEU A 17 5.66 12.23 2.95
C LEU A 17 6.73 12.93 3.80
N LYS A 18 7.94 12.35 3.92
CA LYS A 18 9.02 12.98 4.68
C LYS A 18 9.48 14.26 3.98
N SER A 19 9.62 14.19 2.66
CA SER A 19 9.95 15.36 1.84
C SER A 19 8.82 16.40 1.83
N LEU A 20 7.56 15.95 1.71
CA LEU A 20 6.41 16.85 1.75
C LEU A 20 6.24 17.56 3.11
N ALA A 21 6.53 16.87 4.21
CA ALA A 21 6.49 17.46 5.54
C ALA A 21 7.53 18.58 5.69
N LYS A 22 8.76 18.37 5.18
CA LYS A 22 9.83 19.37 5.23
C LYS A 22 9.50 20.65 4.47
N ILE A 23 8.73 20.56 3.38
CA ILE A 23 8.36 21.73 2.56
C ILE A 23 6.99 22.32 2.94
N GLY A 24 6.40 21.89 4.07
CA GLY A 24 5.11 22.39 4.56
C GLY A 24 3.89 21.95 3.75
N GLN A 25 4.05 21.03 2.80
CA GLN A 25 2.94 20.47 2.01
C GLN A 25 2.26 19.28 2.69
N PHE A 26 2.85 18.78 3.77
CA PHE A 26 2.24 17.78 4.62
C PHE A 26 2.46 18.11 6.09
N ARG A 27 1.48 17.77 6.93
CA ARG A 27 1.55 18.00 8.36
C ARG A 27 2.60 17.11 9.00
N GLU A 28 3.62 17.72 9.60
CA GLU A 28 4.73 17.02 10.22
C GLU A 28 4.28 16.11 11.38
N ASP A 29 3.35 16.60 12.22
CA ASP A 29 2.80 15.84 13.33
C ASP A 29 2.04 14.58 12.87
N LEU A 30 1.30 14.68 11.76
CA LEU A 30 0.62 13.55 11.15
C LEU A 30 1.61 12.57 10.52
N TYR A 31 2.71 13.05 9.92
CA TYR A 31 3.75 12.17 9.36
C TYR A 31 4.31 11.26 10.44
N TYR A 32 4.73 11.80 11.58
CA TYR A 32 5.29 10.98 12.65
C TYR A 32 4.26 10.04 13.30
N ARG A 33 2.98 10.39 13.33
CA ARG A 33 1.90 9.49 13.80
C ARG A 33 1.64 8.32 12.85
N LEU A 34 1.75 8.53 11.54
CA LEU A 34 1.57 7.47 10.54
C LEU A 34 2.82 6.61 10.39
N HIS A 35 4.01 7.20 10.54
CA HIS A 35 5.30 6.58 10.22
C HIS A 35 5.92 5.80 11.39
N VAL A 36 5.09 5.19 12.26
CA VAL A 36 5.55 4.34 13.37
C VAL A 36 6.07 3.00 12.84
N ILE A 37 5.30 2.37 11.93
CA ILE A 37 5.71 1.16 11.20
C ILE A 37 5.49 1.44 9.72
N ALA A 38 6.57 1.55 8.95
CA ALA A 38 6.52 1.78 7.53
C ALA A 38 6.86 0.51 6.76
N LEU A 39 5.93 0.04 5.91
CA LEU A 39 6.17 -1.05 4.98
C LEU A 39 6.43 -0.48 3.59
N LYS A 40 7.65 -0.66 3.09
CA LYS A 40 8.00 -0.29 1.72
C LYS A 40 7.63 -1.43 0.79
N LEU A 41 6.74 -1.17 -0.16
CA LEU A 41 6.38 -2.13 -1.20
C LEU A 41 7.32 -1.95 -2.40
N PRO A 42 8.21 -2.91 -2.70
CA PRO A 42 9.06 -2.83 -3.88
C PRO A 42 8.24 -2.95 -5.17
N ALA A 43 8.71 -2.32 -6.23
CA ALA A 43 8.08 -2.46 -7.54
C ALA A 43 8.23 -3.90 -8.06
N LEU A 44 7.34 -4.35 -8.94
CA LEU A 44 7.38 -5.75 -9.42
C LEU A 44 8.72 -6.12 -10.08
N ARG A 45 9.36 -5.18 -10.77
CA ARG A 45 10.71 -5.37 -11.35
C ARG A 45 11.81 -5.69 -10.33
N GLU A 46 11.60 -5.34 -9.06
CA GLU A 46 12.53 -5.61 -7.94
C GLU A 46 12.17 -6.93 -7.21
N ARG A 47 11.10 -7.62 -7.64
CA ARG A 47 10.54 -8.80 -6.98
C ARG A 47 10.81 -10.12 -7.73
N GLY A 48 11.65 -10.11 -8.76
CA GLY A 48 12.16 -11.31 -9.42
C GLY A 48 11.07 -12.28 -9.87
N ALA A 49 11.04 -13.47 -9.27
CA ALA A 49 10.16 -14.58 -9.63
C ALA A 49 8.67 -14.33 -9.34
N ASP A 50 8.33 -13.33 -8.52
CA ASP A 50 6.94 -12.98 -8.18
C ASP A 50 6.07 -12.74 -9.43
N VAL A 51 6.66 -12.31 -10.54
CA VAL A 51 5.94 -12.10 -11.80
C VAL A 51 5.23 -13.37 -12.29
N ASN A 52 5.88 -14.53 -12.18
CA ASN A 52 5.32 -15.79 -12.66
C ASN A 52 4.20 -16.29 -11.73
N GLU A 53 4.41 -16.20 -10.41
CA GLU A 53 3.39 -16.58 -9.43
C GLU A 53 2.14 -15.72 -9.56
N ILE A 54 2.32 -14.40 -9.69
CA ILE A 54 1.23 -13.45 -9.89
C ILE A 54 0.51 -13.76 -11.20
N ALA A 55 1.24 -13.97 -12.31
CA ALA A 55 0.64 -14.30 -13.61
C ALA A 55 -0.18 -15.60 -13.55
N ASN A 56 0.34 -16.66 -12.93
CA ASN A 56 -0.36 -17.93 -12.77
C ASN A 56 -1.63 -17.78 -11.93
N ALA A 57 -1.56 -17.02 -10.82
CA ALA A 57 -2.72 -16.74 -9.98
C ALA A 57 -3.80 -15.94 -10.74
N PHE A 58 -3.39 -14.95 -11.55
CA PHE A 58 -4.31 -14.20 -12.41
C PHE A 58 -4.94 -15.10 -13.48
N LEU A 59 -4.14 -15.94 -14.15
CA LEU A 59 -4.62 -16.86 -15.18
C LEU A 59 -5.67 -17.81 -14.59
N ALA A 60 -5.36 -18.49 -13.49
CA ALA A 60 -6.29 -19.39 -12.81
C ALA A 60 -7.60 -18.69 -12.42
N ARG A 61 -7.52 -17.47 -11.85
CA ARG A 61 -8.69 -16.67 -11.50
C ARG A 61 -9.53 -16.28 -12.71
N GLN A 62 -8.90 -15.94 -13.84
CA GLN A 62 -9.62 -15.58 -15.07
C GLN A 62 -10.25 -16.79 -15.73
N SER A 63 -9.52 -17.90 -15.88
CA SER A 63 -9.99 -19.19 -16.36
C SER A 63 -11.28 -19.64 -15.65
N ALA A 64 -11.27 -19.57 -14.31
CA ALA A 64 -12.44 -19.88 -13.49
C ALA A 64 -13.63 -18.93 -13.77
N ARG A 65 -13.37 -17.65 -14.01
CA ARG A 65 -14.42 -16.65 -14.30
C ARG A 65 -15.09 -16.86 -15.66
N ILE A 66 -14.35 -17.38 -16.64
CA ILE A 66 -14.82 -17.56 -18.02
C ILE A 66 -15.21 -19.01 -18.36
N ASN A 67 -15.27 -19.90 -17.36
CA ASN A 67 -15.55 -21.34 -17.52
C ASN A 67 -14.63 -22.05 -18.55
N ARG A 68 -13.38 -21.56 -18.70
CA ARG A 68 -12.30 -22.31 -19.35
C ARG A 68 -11.37 -22.79 -18.26
N THR A 69 -11.66 -23.95 -17.70
CA THR A 69 -10.76 -24.73 -16.84
C THR A 69 -9.81 -25.57 -17.67
#